data_AF-A0AA88VJ89-F1
#
_entry.id   AF-A0AA88VJ89-F1
#
_cell.length_a   1.000
_cell.length_b   1.000
_cell.length_c   1.000
_cell.angle_alpha   90.00
_cell.angle_beta   90.00
_cell.angle_gamma   90.00
#
_symmetry.space_group_name_H-M   'P 1'
#
loop_
_entity.id
_entity.type
_entity.pdbx_description
1 polymer ?
#
loop_
_entity_poly.entity_id
_entity_poly.type
_entity_poly.pdbx_seq_one_letter_code
_entity_poly.pdbx_strand_id
1 'polypeptide(L)'
;MWGMDILGPFPPATAQHKFVIVAIDYFTKWVEAEALATITEKKCEDFFWGAVVCCFGIPCVLITDNGKQFDNPTFRAFCSNLSIEQRFTSVAHPQTNGQTEVTNRTLLQGIKKKLDGVKGLWVDELPKILWAYNTTTRTLIGKTPFSLSFGTEALIPVEIGFPSLHLTTYDPV
;
A
#
# COMPACT_ATOMS: atom_id res chain seq x y z
N MET A 1 -6.20 9.25 5.43
CA MET A 1 -7.03 8.93 4.24
C MET A 1 -6.30 7.84 3.51
N TRP A 2 -7.00 6.78 3.16
CA TRP A 2 -6.38 5.67 2.43
C TRP A 2 -6.87 5.65 1.00
N GLY A 3 -6.03 5.21 0.07
CA GLY A 3 -6.45 4.81 -1.25
C GLY A 3 -6.21 3.33 -1.45
N MET A 4 -7.09 2.67 -2.20
CA MET A 4 -6.96 1.27 -2.53
C MET A 4 -7.13 1.06 -4.03
N ASP A 5 -6.27 0.22 -4.61
CA ASP A 5 -6.19 -0.02 -6.04
C ASP A 5 -5.76 -1.48 -6.32
N ILE A 6 -5.93 -1.94 -7.56
CA ILE A 6 -5.48 -3.25 -8.01
C ILE A 6 -4.55 -3.12 -9.20
N LEU A 7 -3.34 -3.66 -9.06
CA LEU A 7 -2.35 -3.73 -10.11
C LEU A 7 -2.45 -5.06 -10.85
N GLY A 8 -2.31 -5.01 -12.18
CA GLY A 8 -2.20 -6.19 -13.03
C GLY A 8 -3.06 -6.09 -14.30
N PRO A 9 -3.30 -7.21 -14.99
CA PRO A 9 -2.71 -8.52 -14.69
C PRO A 9 -1.18 -8.53 -14.90
N PHE A 10 -0.46 -9.20 -14.01
CA PHE A 10 0.95 -9.56 -14.13
C PHE A 10 1.08 -10.95 -14.80
N PRO A 11 2.26 -11.33 -15.31
CA PRO A 11 2.52 -12.71 -15.70
C PRO A 11 2.17 -13.67 -14.55
N PRO A 12 1.45 -14.78 -14.81
CA PRO A 12 1.06 -15.72 -13.77
C PRO A 12 2.28 -16.21 -12.98
N ALA A 13 2.22 -16.08 -11.66
CA ALA A 13 3.22 -16.58 -10.73
C ALA A 13 2.71 -17.83 -10.01
N THR A 14 3.44 -18.27 -8.99
CA THR A 14 3.06 -19.39 -8.10
C THR A 14 1.60 -19.27 -7.66
N ALA A 15 0.87 -20.39 -7.65
CA ALA A 15 -0.56 -20.46 -7.32
C ALA A 15 -1.48 -19.57 -8.18
N GLN A 16 -1.09 -19.28 -9.43
CA GLN A 16 -1.89 -18.50 -10.41
C GLN A 16 -2.16 -17.06 -9.98
N HIS A 17 -1.37 -16.52 -9.05
CA HIS A 17 -1.39 -15.10 -8.72
C HIS A 17 -1.09 -14.28 -9.97
N LYS A 18 -1.92 -13.27 -10.21
CA LYS A 18 -1.81 -12.38 -11.37
C LYS A 18 -2.20 -10.94 -11.07
N PHE A 19 -2.69 -10.65 -9.88
CA PHE A 19 -3.03 -9.31 -9.45
C PHE A 19 -2.36 -8.98 -8.13
N VAL A 20 -2.23 -7.70 -7.83
CA VAL A 20 -1.82 -7.22 -6.50
C VAL A 20 -2.85 -6.21 -6.05
N ILE A 21 -3.51 -6.46 -4.93
CA ILE A 21 -4.31 -5.43 -4.25
C ILE A 21 -3.38 -4.59 -3.39
N VAL A 22 -3.54 -3.28 -3.42
CA VAL A 22 -2.66 -2.33 -2.74
C VAL A 22 -3.50 -1.32 -1.97
N ALA A 23 -3.12 -1.01 -0.73
CA ALA A 23 -3.62 0.11 0.04
C ALA A 23 -2.49 1.08 0.38
N ILE A 24 -2.73 2.38 0.23
CA ILE A 24 -1.75 3.44 0.49
C ILE A 24 -2.34 4.46 1.46
N ASP A 25 -1.63 4.76 2.54
CA ASP A 25 -1.95 5.92 3.36
C ASP A 25 -1.45 7.20 2.68
N TYR A 26 -2.34 8.15 2.45
CA TYR A 26 -2.02 9.34 1.68
C TYR A 26 -1.10 10.30 2.43
N PHE A 27 -1.08 10.22 3.76
CA PHE A 27 -0.29 11.10 4.61
C PHE A 27 1.15 10.58 4.75
N THR A 28 1.32 9.37 5.28
CA THR A 28 2.64 8.77 5.52
C THR A 28 3.28 8.19 4.26
N LYS A 29 2.47 7.95 3.22
CA LYS A 29 2.87 7.19 2.02
C LYS A 29 3.20 5.73 2.30
N TRP A 30 2.75 5.20 3.44
CA TRP A 30 2.84 3.77 3.75
C TRP A 30 2.05 2.96 2.74
N VAL A 31 2.60 1.81 2.34
CA VAL A 31 1.98 0.90 1.37
C VAL A 31 1.86 -0.49 1.97
N GLU A 32 0.64 -1.02 1.92
CA GLU A 32 0.33 -2.43 2.13
C GLU A 32 -0.09 -3.06 0.81
N ALA A 33 0.29 -4.31 0.56
CA ALA A 33 -0.15 -5.01 -0.64
C ALA A 33 -0.15 -6.53 -0.49
N GLU A 34 -1.06 -7.18 -1.23
CA GLU A 34 -1.22 -8.64 -1.24
C GLU A 34 -1.39 -9.16 -2.67
N ALA A 35 -0.78 -10.31 -2.96
CA ALA A 35 -0.94 -10.99 -4.25
C ALA A 35 -2.29 -11.71 -4.32
N LEU A 36 -3.03 -11.53 -5.42
CA LEU A 36 -4.32 -12.19 -5.67
C LEU A 36 -4.31 -13.00 -6.97
N ALA A 37 -4.82 -14.24 -6.91
CA ALA A 37 -5.13 -15.05 -8.10
C ALA A 37 -6.42 -14.59 -8.80
N THR A 38 -7.38 -14.12 -8.02
CA THR A 38 -8.68 -13.61 -8.47
C THR A 38 -9.07 -12.40 -7.66
N ILE A 39 -9.77 -11.46 -8.30
CA ILE A 39 -10.33 -10.28 -7.66
C ILE A 39 -11.77 -10.59 -7.30
N THR A 40 -12.10 -10.54 -6.01
CA THR A 40 -13.47 -10.68 -5.50
C THR A 40 -13.71 -9.61 -4.44
N GLU A 41 -14.98 -9.24 -4.21
CA GLU A 41 -15.33 -8.24 -3.21
C GLU A 41 -14.84 -8.67 -1.82
N LYS A 42 -15.06 -9.96 -1.49
CA LYS A 42 -14.65 -10.53 -0.20
C LYS A 42 -13.14 -10.44 0.05
N LYS A 43 -12.32 -10.70 -0.98
CA LYS A 43 -10.86 -10.56 -0.87
C LYS A 43 -10.44 -9.10 -0.66
N CYS A 44 -11.16 -8.15 -1.27
CA CYS A 44 -10.90 -6.73 -1.04
C CYS A 44 -11.22 -6.32 0.40
N GLU A 45 -12.34 -6.80 0.95
CA GLU A 45 -12.72 -6.57 2.35
C GLU A 45 -11.72 -7.19 3.32
N ASP A 46 -11.36 -8.46 3.11
CA ASP A 46 -10.43 -9.20 3.98
C ASP A 46 -9.05 -8.54 4.01
N PHE A 47 -8.54 -8.17 2.83
CA PHE A 47 -7.30 -7.42 2.71
C PHE A 47 -7.37 -6.08 3.46
N PHE A 48 -8.41 -5.27 3.20
CA PHE A 48 -8.51 -3.95 3.81
C PHE A 48 -8.70 -4.02 5.33
N TRP A 49 -9.51 -4.98 5.80
CA TRP A 49 -9.71 -5.22 7.22
C TRP A 49 -8.39 -5.61 7.91
N GLY A 50 -7.69 -6.62 7.37
CA GLY A 50 -6.45 -7.13 7.96
C GLY A 50 -5.29 -6.15 7.88
N ALA A 51 -5.02 -5.61 6.69
CA ALA A 51 -3.84 -4.79 6.43
C ALA A 51 -3.99 -3.34 6.91
N VAL A 52 -5.20 -2.77 6.85
CA VAL A 52 -5.44 -1.36 7.19
C VAL A 52 -6.14 -1.23 8.54
N VAL A 53 -7.35 -1.79 8.67
CA VAL A 53 -8.20 -1.52 9.85
C VAL A 53 -7.57 -2.08 11.14
N CYS A 54 -7.09 -3.32 11.12
CA CYS A 54 -6.49 -3.95 12.30
C CYS A 54 -5.15 -3.33 12.71
N CYS A 55 -4.38 -2.80 11.76
CA CYS A 55 -3.04 -2.28 12.02
C CYS A 55 -2.99 -0.77 12.29
N PHE A 56 -3.79 0.00 11.56
CA PHE A 56 -3.76 1.47 11.55
C PHE A 56 -5.07 2.10 12.06
N GLY A 57 -6.09 1.30 12.31
CA GLY A 57 -7.42 1.75 12.70
C GLY A 57 -8.33 2.08 11.52
N ILE A 58 -9.58 2.45 11.83
CA ILE A 58 -10.61 2.74 10.83
C ILE A 58 -10.36 4.11 10.20
N PRO A 59 -10.11 4.19 8.89
CA PRO A 59 -9.89 5.47 8.24
C PRO A 59 -11.20 6.20 7.96
N CYS A 60 -11.22 7.52 8.13
CA CYS A 60 -12.42 8.32 7.85
C CYS A 60 -12.82 8.31 6.36
N VAL A 61 -11.84 8.18 5.45
CA VAL A 61 -12.06 8.24 4.00
C VAL A 61 -11.21 7.18 3.30
N LEU A 62 -11.87 6.42 2.41
CA LEU A 62 -11.25 5.46 1.50
C LEU A 62 -11.48 5.90 0.04
N ILE A 63 -10.40 6.08 -0.70
CA ILE A 63 -10.41 6.44 -2.13
C ILE A 63 -10.21 5.17 -2.97
N THR A 64 -11.12 4.85 -3.87
CA THR A 64 -10.98 3.71 -4.79
C THR A 64 -11.22 4.13 -6.24
N ASP A 65 -10.80 3.32 -7.20
CA ASP A 65 -11.26 3.48 -8.58
C ASP A 65 -12.74 3.05 -8.72
N ASN A 66 -13.33 3.31 -9.90
CA ASN A 66 -14.71 2.88 -10.22
C ASN A 66 -14.78 1.40 -10.63
N GLY A 67 -13.80 0.58 -10.25
CA GLY A 67 -13.80 -0.85 -10.52
C GLY A 67 -14.95 -1.54 -9.79
N LYS A 68 -15.60 -2.51 -10.44
CA LYS A 68 -16.78 -3.22 -9.89
C LYS A 68 -16.49 -3.90 -8.55
N GLN A 69 -15.25 -4.29 -8.30
CA GLN A 69 -14.81 -4.88 -7.05
C GLN A 69 -14.92 -3.92 -5.84
N PHE A 70 -14.90 -2.61 -6.08
CA PHE A 70 -15.05 -1.57 -5.05
C PHE A 70 -16.40 -0.85 -5.17
N ASP A 71 -16.93 -0.75 -6.39
CA ASP A 71 -18.26 -0.20 -6.65
C ASP A 71 -19.33 -1.29 -6.70
N ASN A 72 -19.66 -1.84 -5.53
CA ASN A 72 -20.75 -2.80 -5.38
C ASN A 72 -21.43 -2.65 -3.99
N PRO A 73 -22.67 -3.17 -3.83
CA PRO A 73 -23.41 -3.02 -2.57
C PRO A 73 -22.71 -3.63 -1.35
N THR A 74 -21.99 -4.74 -1.52
CA THR A 74 -21.30 -5.44 -0.42
C THR A 74 -20.16 -4.58 0.14
N PHE A 75 -19.27 -4.12 -0.74
CA PHE A 75 -18.12 -3.30 -0.34
C PHE A 75 -18.55 -1.91 0.19
N ARG A 76 -19.59 -1.32 -0.41
CA ARG A 76 -20.20 -0.08 0.09
C ARG A 76 -20.81 -0.28 1.49
N ALA A 77 -21.47 -1.41 1.74
CA ALA A 77 -22.01 -1.74 3.06
C ALA A 77 -20.90 -1.97 4.09
N PHE A 78 -19.82 -2.67 3.71
CA PHE A 78 -18.62 -2.82 4.54
C PHE A 78 -18.07 -1.45 4.97
N CYS A 79 -17.87 -0.52 4.03
CA CYS A 79 -17.41 0.84 4.36
C CYS A 79 -18.40 1.57 5.27
N SER A 80 -19.70 1.54 4.94
CA SER A 80 -20.76 2.21 5.72
C SER A 80 -20.84 1.70 7.16
N ASN A 81 -20.75 0.38 7.38
CA ASN A 81 -20.77 -0.23 8.71
C ASN A 81 -19.61 0.25 9.60
N LEU A 82 -18.49 0.61 8.99
CA LEU A 82 -17.32 1.15 9.67
C LEU A 82 -17.31 2.68 9.68
N SER A 83 -18.37 3.34 9.21
CA SER A 83 -18.43 4.81 9.05
C SER A 83 -17.31 5.37 8.18
N ILE A 84 -16.85 4.60 7.20
CA ILE A 84 -15.84 5.00 6.22
C ILE A 84 -16.55 5.69 5.05
N GLU A 85 -16.18 6.93 4.77
CA GLU A 85 -16.62 7.62 3.57
C GLU A 85 -15.86 7.09 2.35
N GLN A 86 -16.49 6.21 1.56
CA GLN A 86 -15.94 5.76 0.30
C GLN A 86 -16.09 6.85 -0.77
N ARG A 87 -14.99 7.26 -1.38
CA ARG A 87 -14.98 8.18 -2.53
C ARG A 87 -14.33 7.50 -3.72
N PHE A 88 -14.85 7.80 -4.90
CA PHE A 88 -14.33 7.26 -6.15
C PHE A 88 -13.42 8.27 -6.85
N THR A 89 -12.33 7.79 -7.45
CA THR A 89 -11.49 8.63 -8.31
C THR A 89 -12.29 9.04 -9.55
N SER A 90 -12.39 10.33 -9.84
CA SER A 90 -13.01 10.81 -11.08
C SER A 90 -12.08 10.58 -12.27
N VAL A 91 -12.61 9.98 -13.35
CA VAL A 91 -11.91 9.84 -14.64
C VAL A 91 -11.74 11.20 -15.34
N ALA A 92 -12.57 12.19 -14.97
CA ALA A 92 -12.79 13.40 -15.78
C ALA A 92 -12.11 14.69 -15.28
N HIS A 93 -11.64 14.75 -14.02
CA HIS A 93 -11.09 16.01 -13.47
C HIS A 93 -9.77 15.84 -12.66
N PRO A 94 -8.62 15.70 -13.35
CA PRO A 94 -7.30 15.64 -12.72
C PRO A 94 -6.91 16.91 -11.93
N GLN A 95 -7.56 18.05 -12.21
CA GLN A 95 -7.25 19.34 -11.58
C GLN A 95 -7.71 19.42 -10.12
N THR A 96 -8.76 18.68 -9.73
CA THR A 96 -9.35 18.77 -8.38
C THR A 96 -8.77 17.72 -7.42
N ASN A 97 -8.28 16.60 -7.93
CA ASN A 97 -7.70 15.51 -7.12
C ASN A 97 -6.23 15.73 -6.70
N GLY A 98 -5.64 16.87 -7.05
CA GLY A 98 -4.41 17.39 -6.44
C GLY A 98 -3.12 16.62 -6.74
N GLN A 99 -2.00 17.19 -6.26
CA GLN A 99 -0.67 16.58 -6.36
C GLN A 99 -0.57 15.20 -5.68
N THR A 100 -1.41 14.96 -4.67
CA THR A 100 -1.41 13.72 -3.89
C THR A 100 -1.83 12.51 -4.72
N GLU A 101 -2.86 12.61 -5.58
CA GLU A 101 -3.30 11.50 -6.43
C GLU A 101 -2.23 11.17 -7.48
N VAL A 102 -1.65 12.19 -8.12
CA VAL A 102 -0.57 12.02 -9.11
C VAL A 102 0.66 11.35 -8.48
N THR A 103 1.01 11.76 -7.26
CA THR A 103 2.14 11.19 -6.51
C THR A 103 1.90 9.71 -6.20
N ASN A 104 0.69 9.36 -5.72
CA ASN A 104 0.35 7.98 -5.37
C ASN A 104 0.25 7.09 -6.62
N ARG A 105 -0.26 7.62 -7.73
CA ARG A 105 -0.28 6.91 -9.01
C ARG A 105 1.13 6.62 -9.52
N THR A 106 2.02 7.61 -9.45
CA THR A 106 3.44 7.46 -9.85
C THR A 106 4.16 6.43 -8.97
N LEU A 107 3.87 6.44 -7.66
CA LEU A 107 4.36 5.47 -6.69
C LEU A 107 3.92 4.05 -7.05
N LEU A 108 2.61 3.84 -7.25
CA LEU A 108 2.05 2.54 -7.63
C LEU A 108 2.63 2.03 -8.95
N GLN A 109 2.82 2.91 -9.94
CA GLN A 109 3.52 2.59 -11.18
C GLN A 109 4.97 2.16 -10.95
N GLY A 110 5.68 2.81 -10.02
CA GLY A 110 7.03 2.42 -9.62
C GLY A 110 7.08 1.01 -9.02
N ILE A 111 6.14 0.67 -8.14
CA ILE A 111 6.01 -0.68 -7.56
C ILE A 111 5.69 -1.69 -8.66
N LYS A 112 4.70 -1.39 -9.51
CA LYS A 112 4.34 -2.24 -10.67
C LYS A 112 5.55 -2.54 -11.55
N LYS A 113 6.33 -1.51 -11.90
CA LYS A 113 7.53 -1.67 -12.73
C LYS A 113 8.59 -2.57 -12.08
N LYS A 114 8.77 -2.48 -10.76
CA LYS A 114 9.69 -3.36 -10.03
C LYS A 114 9.21 -4.82 -10.05
N LEU A 115 7.91 -5.05 -9.84
CA LEU A 115 7.30 -6.38 -9.91
C LEU A 115 7.41 -6.98 -11.31
N ASP A 116 7.14 -6.19 -12.36
CA ASP A 116 7.31 -6.63 -13.75
C ASP A 116 8.77 -7.04 -14.06
N GLY A 117 9.75 -6.35 -13.45
CA GLY A 117 11.17 -6.63 -13.63
C GLY A 117 11.63 -7.98 -13.04
N VAL A 118 10.98 -8.47 -12.00
CA VAL A 118 11.32 -9.75 -11.33
C VAL A 118 10.54 -10.96 -11.89
N LYS A 119 9.70 -10.74 -12.92
CA LYS A 119 8.98 -11.79 -13.68
C LYS A 119 8.23 -12.75 -12.75
N GLY A 120 8.22 -14.06 -13.01
CA GLY A 120 7.44 -15.05 -12.27
C GLY A 120 7.73 -15.18 -10.76
N LEU A 121 8.75 -14.50 -10.25
CA LEU A 121 9.10 -14.43 -8.83
C LEU A 121 8.45 -13.23 -8.11
N TRP A 122 7.63 -12.44 -8.81
CA TRP A 122 7.10 -11.19 -8.25
C TRP A 122 6.30 -11.38 -6.95
N VAL A 123 5.65 -12.53 -6.75
CA VAL A 123 4.91 -12.84 -5.52
C VAL A 123 5.87 -12.96 -4.33
N ASP A 124 6.97 -13.69 -4.52
CA ASP A 124 7.97 -13.93 -3.47
C ASP A 124 8.79 -12.66 -3.17
N GLU A 125 8.95 -11.79 -4.16
CA GLU A 125 9.68 -10.53 -4.05
C GLU A 125 8.81 -9.36 -3.54
N LEU A 126 7.48 -9.49 -3.56
CA LEU A 126 6.55 -8.43 -3.16
C LEU A 126 6.86 -7.90 -1.74
N PRO A 127 7.04 -8.73 -0.69
CA PRO A 127 7.36 -8.23 0.64
C PRO A 127 8.69 -7.45 0.69
N LYS A 128 9.70 -7.89 -0.06
CA LYS A 128 11.01 -7.21 -0.12
C LYS A 128 10.91 -5.85 -0.80
N ILE A 129 10.12 -5.77 -1.87
CA ILE A 129 9.86 -4.52 -2.59
C ILE A 129 9.10 -3.53 -1.71
N LEU A 130 8.08 -3.99 -0.98
CA LEU A 130 7.32 -3.17 -0.04
C LEU A 130 8.20 -2.70 1.13
N TRP A 131 9.00 -3.60 1.71
CA TRP A 131 9.94 -3.25 2.78
C TRP A 131 10.91 -2.15 2.32
N ALA A 132 11.62 -2.39 1.22
CA ALA A 132 12.56 -1.42 0.66
C ALA A 132 11.86 -0.10 0.34
N TYR A 133 10.60 -0.14 -0.11
CA TYR A 133 9.82 1.06 -0.32
C TYR A 133 9.52 1.77 1.03
N ASN A 134 8.93 1.10 2.00
CA ASN A 134 8.52 1.72 3.26
C ASN A 134 9.71 2.24 4.09
N THR A 135 10.93 1.72 3.90
CA THR A 135 12.13 2.17 4.61
C THR A 135 13.08 3.05 3.78
N THR A 136 12.70 3.46 2.57
CA THR A 136 13.51 4.39 1.75
C THR A 136 12.98 5.81 1.85
N THR A 137 13.88 6.76 2.10
CA THR A 137 13.59 8.19 2.21
C THR A 137 12.92 8.71 0.95
N ARG A 138 11.84 9.47 1.13
CA ARG A 138 11.11 10.10 0.02
C ARG A 138 11.67 11.50 -0.23
N THR A 139 12.13 11.76 -1.45
CA THR A 139 12.82 13.01 -1.83
C THR A 139 12.05 14.28 -1.46
N LEU A 140 10.71 14.24 -1.51
CA LEU A 140 9.87 15.40 -1.21
C LEU A 140 9.76 15.71 0.29
N ILE A 141 9.85 14.70 1.16
CA ILE A 141 9.57 14.83 2.60
C ILE A 141 10.85 14.69 3.44
N GLY A 142 11.89 14.06 2.90
CA GLY A 142 13.14 13.80 3.62
C GLY A 142 13.01 12.75 4.72
N LYS A 143 11.85 12.08 4.83
CA LYS A 143 11.59 10.98 5.77
C LYS A 143 11.16 9.71 5.04
N THR A 144 11.27 8.57 5.72
CA THR A 144 10.74 7.29 5.22
C THR A 144 9.24 7.18 5.54
N PRO A 145 8.45 6.44 4.75
CA PRO A 145 7.09 6.10 5.14
C PRO A 145 7.02 5.45 6.53
N PHE A 146 7.99 4.59 6.85
CA PHE A 146 8.08 3.94 8.16
C PHE A 146 8.17 4.93 9.32
N SER A 147 9.08 5.91 9.27
CA SER A 147 9.17 6.89 10.36
C SER A 147 7.99 7.83 10.44
N LEU A 148 7.30 8.10 9.34
CA LEU A 148 6.04 8.84 9.36
C LEU A 148 4.90 8.04 9.99
N SER A 149 4.86 6.73 9.80
CA SER A 149 3.83 5.84 10.36
C SER A 149 4.06 5.49 11.83
N PHE A 150 5.30 5.20 12.22
CA PHE A 150 5.64 4.66 13.54
C PHE A 150 6.42 5.62 14.43
N GLY A 151 6.76 6.81 13.93
CA GLY A 151 7.47 7.85 14.69
C GLY A 151 8.97 7.64 14.86
N THR A 152 9.51 6.51 14.41
CA THR A 152 10.94 6.17 14.43
C THR A 152 11.35 5.52 13.11
N GLU A 153 12.61 5.67 12.71
CA GLU A 153 13.14 4.94 11.57
C GLU A 153 13.21 3.43 11.86
N ALA A 154 13.06 2.63 10.79
CA ALA A 154 13.26 1.18 10.86
C ALA A 154 14.75 0.87 10.92
N LEU A 155 15.13 -0.12 11.73
CA LEU A 155 16.43 -0.75 11.62
C LEU A 155 16.51 -1.54 10.30
N ILE A 156 17.32 -1.07 9.37
CA ILE A 156 17.49 -1.70 8.06
C ILE A 156 18.70 -2.65 8.06
N PRO A 157 18.72 -3.72 7.23
CA PRO A 157 19.79 -4.73 7.28
C PRO A 157 21.21 -4.18 7.16
N VAL A 158 21.42 -3.05 6.47
CA VAL A 158 22.75 -2.42 6.35
C VAL A 158 23.26 -1.90 7.70
N GLU A 159 22.38 -1.49 8.61
CA GLU A 159 22.75 -1.01 9.95
C GLU A 159 23.11 -2.16 10.90
N ILE A 160 22.71 -3.40 10.61
CA ILE A 160 23.15 -4.57 11.38
C ILE A 160 24.65 -4.81 11.17
N GLY A 161 25.14 -4.57 9.95
CA GLY A 161 26.57 -4.71 9.60
C GLY A 161 27.44 -3.51 9.97
N PHE A 162 26.84 -2.34 10.21
CA PHE A 162 27.52 -1.09 10.55
C PHE A 162 26.77 -0.41 11.70
N PRO A 163 27.33 -0.34 12.93
CA PRO A 163 26.62 0.18 14.09
C PRO A 163 26.10 1.60 13.83
N SER A 164 24.79 1.74 13.72
CA SER A 164 24.13 3.04 13.67
C SER A 164 23.81 3.54 15.08
N LEU A 165 23.51 4.84 15.23
CA LEU A 165 23.22 5.44 16.53
C LEU A 165 22.13 4.66 17.28
N HIS A 166 21.13 4.15 16.55
CA HIS A 166 20.04 3.31 17.05
C HIS A 166 20.51 2.06 17.82
N LEU A 167 21.54 1.37 17.33
CA LEU A 167 22.07 0.17 17.99
C LEU A 167 22.97 0.53 19.18
N THR A 168 23.69 1.65 19.09
CA THR A 168 24.62 2.07 20.14
C THR A 168 23.94 2.65 21.39
N THR A 169 22.71 3.16 21.26
CA THR A 169 21.92 3.69 22.39
C THR A 169 20.87 2.71 22.90
N TYR A 170 20.78 1.50 22.33
CA TYR A 170 19.86 0.47 22.80
C TYR A 170 20.39 -0.13 24.11
N ASP A 171 19.69 0.15 25.21
CA ASP A 171 19.96 -0.45 26.52
C ASP A 171 18.97 -1.61 26.72
N PRO A 172 19.41 -2.89 26.65
CA PRO A 172 18.55 -4.01 26.92
C PRO A 172 18.24 -4.05 28.42
N VAL A 173 17.03 -3.63 28.77
CA VAL A 173 16.47 -3.74 30.14
C VAL A 173 16.32 -5.21 30.53
#